data_AF-A0A924JI29-F1
#
_entry.id   AF-A0A924JI29-F1
#
_cell.length_a   1.000
_cell.length_b   1.000
_cell.length_c   1.000
_cell.angle_alpha   90.00
_cell.angle_beta   90.00
_cell.angle_gamma   90.00
#
_symmetry.space_group_name_H-M   'P 1'
#
loop_
_entity.id
_entity.type
_entity.pdbx_description
1 polymer ?
#
loop_
_entity_poly.entity_id
_entity_poly.type
_entity_poly.pdbx_seq_one_letter_code
_entity_poly.pdbx_strand_id
1 'polypeptide(L)' 'MELKVAQFETTDYAQMRRCRMAHLFRQPVNEQFKDGEAGIAVSGLIRAVRPDLTCRPLRWIITIDRQQADVLELAE' A
#
# COMPACT_ATOMS: atom_id res chain seq x y z
N MET A 1 1.34 -19.04 7.69
CA MET A 1 0.77 -17.86 7.02
C MET A 1 1.95 -17.07 6.45
N GLU A 2 2.23 -17.20 5.15
CA GLU A 2 3.32 -16.45 4.53
C GLU A 2 2.86 -15.02 4.26
N LEU A 3 3.46 -14.05 4.96
CA LEU A 3 3.23 -12.63 4.66
C LEU A 3 3.97 -12.29 3.38
N LYS A 4 3.22 -12.00 2.31
CA LYS A 4 3.83 -11.53 1.06
C LYS A 4 4.13 -10.05 1.19
N VAL A 5 5.41 -9.73 1.34
CA VAL A 5 5.88 -8.34 1.35
C VAL A 5 5.73 -7.76 -0.06
N ALA A 6 5.06 -6.63 -0.19
CA ALA A 6 4.90 -5.92 -1.44
C ALA A 6 5.25 -4.44 -1.29
N GLN A 7 5.68 -3.83 -2.39
CA GLN A 7 5.94 -2.41 -2.47
C GLN A 7 4.96 -1.77 -3.43
N PHE A 8 4.53 -0.56 -3.07
CA PHE A 8 3.64 0.26 -3.88
C PHE A 8 4.13 1.69 -3.88
N GLU A 9 3.74 2.41 -4.92
CA GLU A 9 4.08 3.80 -5.09
C GLU A 9 2.81 4.65 -5.04
N THR A 10 2.92 5.82 -4.45
CA THR A 10 1.86 6.82 -4.54
C THR A 10 2.47 8.21 -4.68
N THR A 11 1.82 9.07 -5.45
CA THR A 11 2.05 10.51 -5.48
C THR A 11 0.89 11.27 -4.83
N ASP A 12 -0.14 10.55 -4.35
CA ASP A 12 -1.27 11.14 -3.64
C ASP A 12 -0.91 11.36 -2.17
N TYR A 13 -0.85 12.63 -1.77
CA TYR A 13 -0.56 13.04 -0.41
C TYR A 13 -1.58 12.50 0.62
N ALA A 14 -2.87 12.40 0.25
CA ALA A 14 -3.90 11.90 1.13
C ALA A 14 -3.72 10.39 1.42
N GLN A 15 -3.44 9.61 0.37
CA GLN A 15 -3.12 8.19 0.51
C GLN A 15 -1.84 7.97 1.31
N MET A 16 -0.78 8.74 1.04
CA MET A 16 0.45 8.71 1.83
C MET A 16 0.17 8.99 3.31
N ARG A 17 -0.61 10.04 3.62
CA ARG A 17 -0.94 10.40 5.01
C ARG A 17 -1.66 9.26 5.72
N ARG A 18 -2.64 8.61 5.07
CA ARG A 18 -3.34 7.45 5.66
C ARG A 18 -2.38 6.29 5.94
N CYS A 19 -1.53 5.94 4.97
CA CYS A 19 -0.50 4.90 5.14
C CYS A 19 0.47 5.24 6.28
N ARG A 20 0.88 6.51 6.40
CA ARG A 20 1.78 6.97 7.46
C ARG A 20 1.13 6.87 8.84
N MET A 21 -0.12 7.26 8.99
CA MET A 21 -0.85 7.14 10.25
C MET A 21 -1.04 5.67 10.63
N ALA A 22 -1.42 4.81 9.68
CA ALA A 22 -1.56 3.39 9.91
C ALA A 22 -0.23 2.73 10.34
N HIS A 23 0.89 3.12 9.71
CA HIS A 23 2.22 2.69 10.12
C HIS A 23 2.55 3.09 11.57
N LEU A 24 2.28 4.35 11.95
CA LEU A 24 2.54 4.87 13.30
C LEU A 24 1.73 4.14 14.37
N PHE A 25 0.47 3.80 14.07
CA PHE A 25 -0.42 3.14 15.02
C PHE A 25 -0.48 1.61 14.87
N ARG A 26 0.34 1.02 13.99
CA ARG A 26 0.33 -0.43 13.67
C ARG A 26 -1.07 -0.95 13.33
N GLN A 27 -1.84 -0.14 12.62
CA GLN A 27 -3.18 -0.51 12.16
C GLN A 27 -3.10 -1.09 10.74
N PRO A 28 -3.96 -2.09 10.42
CA PRO A 28 -4.08 -2.54 9.05
C PRO A 28 -4.64 -1.42 8.18
N VAL A 29 -4.20 -1.35 6.94
CA VAL A 29 -4.79 -0.50 5.91
C VAL A 29 -5.65 -1.32 4.97
N ASN A 30 -6.62 -0.66 4.35
CA ASN A 30 -7.26 -1.14 3.14
C ASN A 30 -7.24 0.01 2.13
N GLU A 31 -6.31 -0.03 1.18
CA GLU A 31 -6.04 1.04 0.22
C GLU A 31 -5.96 0.50 -1.20
N GLN A 32 -6.35 1.33 -2.18
CA GLN A 32 -6.20 1.01 -3.59
C GLN A 32 -4.98 1.72 -4.16
N PHE A 33 -3.94 0.98 -4.52
CA PHE A 33 -2.74 1.53 -5.13
C PHE A 33 -2.85 1.46 -6.65
N LYS A 34 -2.29 2.46 -7.35
CA LYS A 34 -2.21 2.44 -8.80
C LYS A 34 -1.10 1.51 -9.26
N ASP A 35 -1.41 0.68 -10.26
CA ASP A 35 -0.47 -0.13 -11.00
C ASP A 35 -0.76 0.05 -12.50
N GLY A 36 0.01 0.92 -13.15
CA GLY A 36 -0.32 1.42 -14.49
C GLY A 36 -1.65 2.19 -14.52
N GLU A 37 -2.59 1.73 -15.34
CA GLU A 37 -3.95 2.28 -15.43
C GLU A 37 -4.93 1.58 -14.47
N ALA A 38 -4.56 0.44 -13.89
CA ALA A 38 -5.41 -0.33 -13.00
C ALA A 38 -5.18 0.05 -11.53
N GLY A 39 -6.22 -0.13 -10.69
CA GLY A 39 -6.13 0.02 -9.25
C GLY A 39 -6.14 -1.34 -8.55
N ILE A 40 -5.11 -1.64 -7.75
CA ILE A 40 -5.01 -2.86 -6.96
C ILE A 40 -5.46 -2.57 -5.54
N ALA A 41 -6.48 -3.29 -5.06
CA ALA A 41 -6.89 -3.24 -3.66
C ALA A 41 -5.91 -4.04 -2.79
N VAL A 42 -5.47 -3.43 -1.68
CA VAL A 42 -4.43 -3.99 -0.81
C VAL A 42 -4.86 -3.84 0.64
N SER A 43 -4.90 -4.97 1.33
CA SER A 43 -5.07 -5.03 2.78
C SER A 43 -3.80 -5.57 3.45
N GLY A 44 -3.38 -4.94 4.54
CA GLY A 44 -2.21 -5.41 5.30
C GLY A 44 -1.62 -4.38 6.25
N LEU A 45 -0.49 -4.71 6.86
CA LEU A 45 0.23 -3.83 7.77
C LEU A 45 1.33 -3.07 7.04
N ILE A 46 1.39 -1.75 7.26
CA ILE A 46 2.45 -0.93 6.68
C ILE A 46 3.76 -1.15 7.45
N ARG A 47 4.75 -1.68 6.75
CA ARG A 47 6.11 -1.88 7.27
C ARG A 47 6.98 -0.64 7.15
N ALA A 48 6.81 0.13 6.07
CA ALA A 48 7.55 1.37 5.85
C ALA A 48 6.81 2.34 4.93
N VAL A 49 7.02 3.64 5.16
CA VAL A 49 6.63 4.75 4.27
C VAL A 49 7.86 5.61 4.05
N ARG A 50 8.39 5.63 2.82
CA ARG A 50 9.62 6.34 2.47
C ARG A 50 9.38 7.33 1.33
N PRO A 51 9.81 8.59 1.44
CA PRO A 51 9.80 9.49 0.29
C PRO A 51 10.92 9.10 -0.69
N ASP A 52 10.64 9.18 -1.98
CA ASP A 52 11.65 9.20 -3.03
C ASP A 52 11.89 10.66 -3.46
N LEU A 53 12.98 11.23 -2.92
CA LEU A 53 13.36 12.63 -3.13
C LEU A 53 14.02 12.87 -4.49
N THR A 54 14.23 11.83 -5.30
CA THR A 54 14.86 11.94 -6.62
C THR A 54 13.87 12.27 -7.74
N CYS A 55 12.56 12.09 -7.48
CA CYS A 55 11.49 12.28 -8.46
C CYS A 55 10.73 13.60 -8.27
N ARG A 56 10.27 14.19 -9.39
CA ARG A 56 9.22 15.23 -9.41
C ARG A 56 8.10 14.79 -10.37
N PRO A 57 6.83 14.68 -9.93
CA PRO A 57 6.33 14.98 -8.58
C PRO A 57 6.92 14.04 -7.51
N LEU A 58 6.92 14.50 -6.26
CA LEU A 58 7.40 13.70 -5.13
C LEU A 58 6.58 12.42 -5.05
N ARG A 59 7.28 11.30 -4.93
CA ARG A 59 6.71 9.96 -4.83
C ARG A 59 7.00 9.38 -3.45
N TRP A 60 6.10 8.55 -2.96
CA TRP A 60 6.29 7.78 -1.73
C TRP A 60 6.22 6.29 -2.02
N ILE A 61 7.18 5.55 -1.48
CA ILE A 61 7.26 4.10 -1.54
C ILE A 61 6.69 3.55 -0.24
N ILE A 62 5.63 2.75 -0.37
CA ILE A 62 4.90 2.11 0.72
C ILE A 62 5.20 0.61 0.70
N THR A 63 5.80 0.09 1.76
CA THR A 63 6.02 -1.36 1.93
C THR A 63 4.93 -1.93 2.83
N ILE A 64 4.22 -2.93 2.35
CA ILE A 64 3.08 -3.55 3.03
C ILE A 64 3.34 -5.05 3.17
N ASP A 65 3.19 -5.56 4.38
CA ASP A 65 3.08 -6.99 4.64
C ASP A 65 1.62 -7.35 4.33
N ARG A 66 1.38 -7.86 3.11
CA ARG A 66 0.02 -8.23 2.67
C ARG A 66 -0.44 -9.38 3.56
N GLN A 67 -1.59 -9.20 4.20
CA GLN A 67 -2.36 -10.37 4.56
C GLN A 67 -2.83 -10.94 3.23
N GLN A 68 -2.50 -12.20 2.95
CA GLN A 68 -3.06 -12.89 1.81
C GLN A 68 -4.58 -12.79 1.99
N ALA A 69 -5.23 -11.91 1.21
CA ALA A 69 -6.63 -12.11 0.94
C ALA A 69 -6.64 -13.47 0.27
N ASP A 70 -7.31 -14.46 0.87
CA ASP A 70 -7.91 -15.50 0.07
C ASP A 70 -8.48 -14.80 -1.14
N VAL A 71 -8.00 -15.19 -2.31
CA VAL A 71 -8.64 -14.83 -3.56
C VAL A 71 -10.01 -15.47 -3.42
N LEU A 72 -10.97 -14.75 -2.83
CA LEU A 72 -12.37 -14.97 -3.13
C LEU A 72 -12.45 -14.55 -4.59
N GLU A 73 -12.14 -15.53 -5.46
CA GLU A 73 -12.87 -15.69 -6.70
C GLU A 73 -14.34 -15.54 -6.32
N LEU A 74 -14.85 -14.33 -6.51
CA LEU A 74 -16.28 -14.15 -6.69
C LEU A 74 -16.58 -14.87 -8.00
N ALA A 75 -16.82 -16.17 -7.87
CA ALA A 75 -17.51 -16.94 -8.87
C ALA A 75 -18.92 -16.33 -9.00
N GLU A 76 -19.13 -15.57 -10.07
CA GLU A 76 -20.44 -15.42 -10.68
C GLU A 76 -20.74 -16.62 -11.57
#